data_AF-B4DPL0-F1
#
_entry.id   AF-B4DPL0-F1
#
_cell.length_a   1.000
_cell.length_b   1.000
_cell.length_c   1.000
_cell.angle_alpha   90.00
_cell.angle_beta   90.00
_cell.angle_gamma   90.00
#
_symmetry.space_group_name_H-M   'P 1'
#
loop_
_entity.id
_entity.type
_entity.pdbx_description
1 polymer ?
#
loop_
_entity_poly.entity_id
_entity_poly.type
_entity_poly.pdbx_seq_one_letter_code
_entity_poly.pdbx_strand_id
1 'polypeptide(L)'
;MFDYMDCELKLSESVFRQLNTAIAVSQMSSGQCRLAPLIQVIQDCSHLYHYTVKLLFKLHSCLPADTLQGHRDRFHEQFHSLRNFFRRASDMLYFKRLIQIPRLPEGPPNFLRASALAEHIKPVVVIPEEAPEDEEPENLIEISTGPPAGEPVVVADLFDQTFGPPNGSVKDDRDLQIESLKREVEMLRSELEKIKLEAQRYIAQLKSQVNALEGELEEQRKQKQKALVDNEQLRHELAQLRAAQLEGERSQGLREEAERKASATEARYNKLKEKHSELVHVHAELLRKNADTAKQLTVTQQSQEEVARVKEQLAFQVEQVKRESELKLEEKSDQLEKLKRELEAKAGELARAQEALSHTEQSKSELSSRLDTLSAEKDALSGAVRQREADLLAAQSLVRETEAALSREQQRSSQEQGELQGRLAERVWPPQMQQHH
;
A
#
# COMPACT_ATOMS: atom_id res chain seq x y z
N MET A 1 -42.55 5.68 -36.06
CA MET A 1 -42.41 4.76 -37.22
C MET A 1 -41.82 3.43 -36.80
N PHE A 2 -40.64 3.38 -36.20
CA PHE A 2 -40.06 2.11 -35.73
C PHE A 2 -40.94 1.36 -34.73
N ASP A 3 -41.51 2.03 -33.72
CA ASP A 3 -42.40 1.35 -32.75
C ASP A 3 -43.66 0.81 -33.43
N TYR A 4 -44.14 1.50 -34.47
CA TYR A 4 -45.30 1.08 -35.22
C TYR A 4 -44.99 -0.17 -36.05
N MET A 5 -43.86 -0.19 -36.76
CA MET A 5 -43.36 -1.38 -37.45
C MET A 5 -43.22 -2.58 -36.49
N ASP A 6 -42.69 -2.35 -35.28
CA ASP A 6 -42.57 -3.43 -34.28
C ASP A 6 -43.93 -3.98 -33.85
N CYS A 7 -44.95 -3.13 -33.71
CA CYS A 7 -46.31 -3.56 -33.38
C CYS A 7 -46.92 -4.42 -34.50
N GLU A 8 -46.80 -3.97 -35.75
CA GLU A 8 -47.27 -4.69 -36.94
C GLU A 8 -46.58 -6.06 -37.09
N LEU A 9 -45.26 -6.10 -36.93
CA LEU A 9 -44.49 -7.35 -37.00
C LEU A 9 -44.85 -8.31 -35.87
N LYS A 10 -45.04 -7.82 -34.63
CA LYS A 10 -45.49 -8.66 -33.49
C LYS A 10 -46.89 -9.22 -33.69
N LEU A 11 -47.80 -8.45 -34.29
CA LEU A 11 -49.13 -8.93 -34.66
C LEU A 11 -49.02 -10.07 -35.70
N SER A 12 -48.18 -9.88 -36.73
CA SER A 12 -47.94 -10.92 -37.73
C SER A 12 -47.39 -12.22 -37.12
N GLU A 13 -46.45 -12.10 -36.18
CA GLU A 13 -45.86 -13.25 -35.49
C GLU A 13 -46.91 -13.98 -34.64
N SER A 14 -47.76 -13.24 -33.93
CA SER A 14 -48.83 -13.79 -33.09
C SER A 14 -49.86 -14.55 -33.92
N VAL A 15 -50.28 -14.01 -35.06
CA VAL A 15 -51.20 -14.68 -35.99
C VAL A 15 -50.57 -15.95 -36.55
N PHE A 16 -49.31 -15.90 -36.98
CA PHE A 16 -48.63 -17.09 -37.49
C PHE A 16 -48.33 -18.15 -36.44
N ARG A 17 -48.19 -17.77 -35.16
CA ARG A 17 -48.02 -18.72 -34.06
C ARG A 17 -49.31 -19.48 -33.77
N GLN A 18 -50.46 -18.83 -33.93
CA GLN A 18 -51.78 -19.43 -33.72
C GLN A 18 -52.26 -20.30 -34.91
N LEU A 19 -51.69 -20.08 -36.09
CA LEU A 19 -51.90 -20.94 -37.25
C LEU A 19 -50.87 -22.06 -37.19
N ASN A 20 -51.29 -23.28 -36.83
CA ASN A 20 -50.43 -24.48 -36.87
C ASN A 20 -49.61 -24.47 -38.18
N THR A 21 -48.31 -24.74 -38.08
CA THR A 21 -47.26 -24.54 -39.11
C THR A 21 -47.52 -25.20 -40.47
N ALA A 22 -48.64 -25.92 -40.65
CA ALA A 22 -49.04 -26.54 -41.89
C ALA A 22 -49.60 -25.50 -42.89
N ILE A 23 -48.98 -25.45 -44.07
CA ILE A 23 -49.38 -24.61 -45.22
C ILE A 23 -50.85 -24.85 -45.63
N ALA A 24 -51.38 -26.06 -45.37
CA ALA A 24 -52.76 -26.46 -45.64
C ALA A 24 -53.82 -25.63 -44.87
N VAL A 25 -53.47 -25.00 -43.74
CA VAL A 25 -54.41 -24.19 -42.94
C VAL A 25 -54.82 -22.90 -43.67
N SER A 26 -53.99 -22.40 -44.60
CA SER A 26 -54.32 -21.22 -45.43
C SER A 26 -55.49 -21.44 -46.41
N GLN A 27 -55.92 -22.69 -46.61
CA GLN A 27 -57.06 -23.05 -47.45
C GLN A 27 -58.37 -23.24 -46.66
N MET A 28 -58.30 -23.31 -45.34
CA MET A 28 -59.49 -23.43 -44.49
C MET A 28 -60.09 -22.04 -44.22
N SER A 29 -61.41 -21.90 -44.29
CA SER A 29 -62.12 -20.63 -44.03
C SER A 29 -61.75 -20.02 -42.66
N SER A 30 -61.63 -20.86 -41.63
CA SER A 30 -61.20 -20.45 -40.28
C SER A 30 -59.75 -19.94 -40.22
N GLY A 31 -58.86 -20.49 -41.06
CA GLY A 31 -57.49 -20.01 -41.21
C GLY A 31 -57.43 -18.70 -41.97
N GLN A 32 -58.23 -18.55 -43.03
CA GLN A 32 -58.33 -17.33 -43.82
C GLN A 32 -58.85 -16.14 -43.00
N CYS A 33 -59.87 -16.35 -42.15
CA CYS A 33 -60.36 -15.29 -41.24
C CYS A 33 -59.27 -14.77 -40.28
N ARG A 34 -58.34 -15.64 -39.86
CA ARG A 34 -57.19 -15.24 -39.02
C ARG A 34 -56.10 -14.55 -39.82
N LEU A 35 -55.93 -14.89 -41.10
CA LEU A 35 -54.95 -14.29 -42.00
C LEU A 35 -55.41 -12.94 -42.55
N ALA A 36 -56.72 -12.69 -42.66
CA ALA A 36 -57.29 -11.49 -43.26
C ALA A 36 -56.72 -10.16 -42.69
N PRO A 37 -56.55 -9.99 -41.35
CA PRO A 37 -55.95 -8.77 -40.81
C PRO A 37 -54.53 -8.51 -41.33
N LEU A 38 -53.78 -9.56 -41.68
CA LEU A 38 -52.40 -9.41 -42.16
C LEU A 38 -52.31 -8.73 -43.53
N ILE A 39 -53.40 -8.67 -44.32
CA ILE A 39 -53.44 -7.88 -45.55
C ILE A 39 -53.16 -6.40 -45.22
N GLN A 40 -53.82 -5.86 -44.19
CA GLN A 40 -53.60 -4.50 -43.73
C GLN A 40 -52.18 -4.33 -43.17
N VAL A 41 -51.72 -5.28 -42.34
CA VAL A 41 -50.35 -5.28 -41.80
C VAL A 41 -49.31 -5.20 -42.93
N ILE A 42 -49.48 -5.97 -44.01
CA ILE A 42 -48.57 -5.98 -45.16
C ILE A 42 -48.57 -4.61 -45.86
N GLN A 43 -49.75 -4.02 -46.08
CA GLN A 43 -49.88 -2.70 -46.69
C GLN A 43 -49.21 -1.61 -45.85
N ASP A 44 -49.42 -1.62 -44.53
CA ASP A 44 -48.87 -0.64 -43.61
C ASP A 44 -47.34 -0.80 -43.52
N CYS A 45 -46.85 -2.03 -43.36
CA CYS A 45 -45.42 -2.33 -43.34
C CYS A 45 -44.71 -1.88 -44.62
N SER A 46 -45.36 -2.00 -45.78
CA SER A 46 -44.79 -1.56 -47.07
C SER A 46 -44.51 -0.05 -47.08
N HIS A 47 -45.48 0.73 -46.58
CA HIS A 47 -45.35 2.19 -46.46
C HIS A 47 -44.35 2.58 -45.38
N LEU A 48 -44.43 1.93 -44.21
CA LEU A 48 -43.53 2.18 -43.08
C LEU A 48 -42.07 1.93 -43.48
N TYR A 49 -41.79 0.84 -44.19
CA TYR A 49 -40.45 0.57 -44.71
C TYR A 49 -39.98 1.69 -45.65
N HIS A 50 -40.81 2.07 -46.62
CA HIS A 50 -40.45 3.11 -47.59
C HIS A 50 -40.12 4.44 -46.91
N TYR A 51 -40.99 4.91 -46.00
CA TYR A 51 -40.78 6.18 -45.31
C TYR A 51 -39.61 6.13 -44.33
N THR A 52 -39.42 5.00 -43.65
CA THR A 52 -38.29 4.81 -42.73
C THR A 52 -36.96 4.88 -43.48
N VAL A 53 -36.85 4.22 -44.64
CA VAL A 53 -35.64 4.31 -45.49
C VAL A 53 -35.38 5.76 -45.92
N LYS A 54 -36.40 6.46 -46.46
CA LYS A 54 -36.24 7.86 -46.89
C LYS A 54 -35.87 8.79 -45.73
N LEU A 55 -36.48 8.58 -44.56
CA LEU A 55 -36.17 9.37 -43.37
C LEU A 55 -34.72 9.12 -42.92
N LEU A 56 -34.27 7.87 -42.88
CA LEU A 56 -32.93 7.54 -42.39
C LEU A 56 -31.84 8.09 -43.32
N PHE A 57 -32.03 8.05 -44.64
CA PHE A 57 -31.15 8.76 -45.59
C PHE A 57 -31.16 10.28 -45.38
N LYS A 58 -32.33 10.88 -45.11
CA LYS A 58 -32.43 12.32 -44.83
C LYS A 58 -31.74 12.68 -43.51
N LEU A 59 -31.84 11.85 -42.48
CA LEU A 59 -31.13 12.06 -41.21
C LEU A 59 -29.61 11.97 -41.40
N HIS A 60 -29.12 11.03 -42.20
CA HIS A 60 -27.69 10.94 -42.54
C HIS A 60 -27.17 12.14 -43.37
N SER A 61 -28.06 12.94 -43.97
CA SER A 61 -27.65 14.19 -44.64
C SER A 61 -27.42 15.37 -43.69
N CYS A 62 -27.91 15.29 -42.44
CA CYS A 62 -27.84 16.39 -41.48
C CYS A 62 -27.23 16.01 -40.11
N LEU A 63 -26.99 14.73 -39.85
CA LEU A 63 -26.43 14.23 -38.59
C LEU A 63 -25.22 13.30 -38.82
N PRO A 64 -24.24 13.29 -37.90
CA PRO A 64 -23.10 12.36 -37.94
C PRO A 64 -23.54 10.89 -37.87
N ALA A 65 -22.73 10.00 -38.48
CA ALA A 65 -23.02 8.56 -38.52
C ALA A 65 -23.11 7.93 -37.13
N ASP A 66 -22.25 8.36 -36.19
CA ASP A 66 -22.20 7.82 -34.83
C ASP A 66 -23.49 8.09 -34.04
N THR A 67 -24.11 9.24 -34.27
CA THR A 67 -25.39 9.62 -33.63
C THR A 67 -26.54 8.73 -34.11
N LEU A 68 -26.47 8.22 -35.34
CA LEU A 68 -27.51 7.39 -35.95
C LEU A 68 -27.23 5.88 -35.83
N GLN A 69 -26.17 5.47 -35.14
CA GLN A 69 -25.78 4.06 -34.98
C GLN A 69 -26.95 3.20 -34.49
N GLY A 70 -27.55 3.54 -33.34
CA GLY A 70 -28.67 2.77 -32.79
C GLY A 70 -29.91 2.73 -33.69
N HIS A 71 -30.13 3.76 -34.54
CA HIS A 71 -31.23 3.77 -35.50
C HIS A 71 -30.97 2.79 -36.67
N ARG A 72 -29.71 2.68 -37.11
CA ARG A 72 -29.30 1.71 -38.13
C ARG A 72 -29.41 0.28 -37.62
N ASP A 73 -28.97 0.04 -36.38
CA ASP A 73 -29.05 -1.28 -35.76
C ASP A 73 -30.51 -1.73 -35.61
N ARG A 74 -31.38 -0.83 -35.11
CA ARG A 74 -32.82 -1.11 -35.01
C ARG A 74 -33.48 -1.33 -36.38
N PHE A 75 -33.15 -0.51 -37.37
CA PHE A 75 -33.64 -0.72 -38.74
C PHE A 75 -33.20 -2.08 -39.31
N HIS A 76 -31.97 -2.50 -39.04
CA HIS A 76 -31.42 -3.76 -39.51
C HIS A 76 -32.22 -4.96 -38.99
N GLU A 77 -32.53 -4.97 -37.69
CA GLU A 77 -33.38 -6.01 -37.09
C GLU A 77 -34.80 -6.02 -37.67
N GLN A 78 -35.41 -4.84 -37.81
CA GLN A 78 -36.74 -4.69 -38.39
C GLN A 78 -36.78 -5.12 -39.86
N PHE A 79 -35.76 -4.79 -40.64
CA PHE A 79 -35.65 -5.18 -42.04
C PHE A 79 -35.66 -6.70 -42.20
N HIS A 80 -34.87 -7.41 -41.40
CA HIS A 80 -34.82 -8.86 -41.46
C HIS A 80 -36.14 -9.51 -41.05
N SER A 81 -36.77 -8.98 -40.00
CA SER A 81 -38.08 -9.43 -39.53
C SER A 81 -39.16 -9.21 -40.60
N LEU A 82 -39.19 -8.02 -41.20
CA LEU A 82 -40.10 -7.67 -42.28
C LEU A 82 -39.89 -8.51 -43.54
N ARG A 83 -38.64 -8.71 -43.95
CA ARG A 83 -38.29 -9.55 -45.11
C ARG A 83 -38.75 -11.00 -44.90
N ASN A 84 -38.56 -11.54 -43.71
CA ASN A 84 -39.01 -12.89 -43.36
C ASN A 84 -40.54 -12.97 -43.37
N PHE A 85 -41.23 -11.96 -42.85
CA PHE A 85 -42.68 -11.85 -42.92
C PHE A 85 -43.19 -11.82 -44.36
N PHE A 86 -42.70 -10.90 -45.19
CA PHE A 86 -43.15 -10.75 -46.59
C PHE A 86 -42.88 -12.01 -47.41
N ARG A 87 -41.72 -12.66 -47.22
CA ARG A 87 -41.43 -13.94 -47.86
C ARG A 87 -42.44 -15.01 -47.45
N ARG A 88 -42.65 -15.20 -46.15
CA ARG A 88 -43.58 -16.21 -45.63
C ARG A 88 -45.02 -15.96 -46.08
N ALA A 89 -45.47 -14.71 -46.08
CA ALA A 89 -46.78 -14.34 -46.57
C ALA A 89 -46.90 -14.56 -48.09
N SER A 90 -45.86 -14.20 -48.87
CA SER A 90 -45.87 -14.37 -50.33
C SER A 90 -45.93 -15.83 -50.78
N ASP A 91 -45.50 -16.77 -49.94
CA ASP A 91 -45.56 -18.21 -50.23
C ASP A 91 -46.95 -18.80 -49.97
N MET A 92 -47.80 -18.14 -49.19
CA MET A 92 -49.15 -18.63 -48.87
C MET A 92 -50.13 -18.37 -50.02
N LEU A 93 -50.88 -19.40 -50.40
CA LEU A 93 -51.83 -19.32 -51.50
C LEU A 93 -52.96 -18.32 -51.26
N TYR A 94 -53.35 -18.11 -49.99
CA TYR A 94 -54.34 -17.09 -49.60
C TYR A 94 -53.94 -15.69 -50.09
N PHE A 95 -52.73 -15.23 -49.75
CA PHE A 95 -52.27 -13.91 -50.16
C PHE A 95 -52.01 -13.83 -51.65
N LYS A 96 -51.46 -14.88 -52.29
CA LYS A 96 -51.22 -14.91 -53.75
C LYS A 96 -52.47 -14.61 -54.59
N ARG A 97 -53.66 -14.97 -54.10
CA ARG A 97 -54.93 -14.71 -54.79
C ARG A 97 -55.46 -13.29 -54.55
N LEU A 98 -55.16 -12.70 -53.39
CA LEU A 98 -55.80 -11.46 -52.93
C LEU A 98 -54.92 -10.22 -53.08
N ILE A 99 -53.61 -10.35 -52.94
CA ILE A 99 -52.67 -9.23 -52.99
C ILE A 99 -51.33 -9.64 -53.61
N GLN A 100 -50.70 -8.72 -54.35
CA GLN A 100 -49.33 -8.89 -54.77
C GLN A 100 -48.38 -8.31 -53.70
N ILE A 101 -47.65 -9.20 -53.02
CA ILE A 101 -46.67 -8.81 -52.00
C ILE A 101 -45.31 -8.53 -52.69
N PRO A 102 -44.77 -7.31 -52.57
CA PRO A 102 -43.48 -6.97 -53.20
C PRO A 102 -42.33 -7.71 -52.51
N ARG A 103 -41.35 -8.15 -53.30
CA ARG A 103 -40.11 -8.74 -52.77
C ARG A 103 -39.18 -7.63 -52.29
N LEU A 104 -38.75 -7.72 -51.04
CA LEU A 104 -37.72 -6.83 -50.51
C LEU A 104 -36.33 -7.25 -51.03
N PRO A 105 -35.37 -6.30 -51.14
CA PRO A 105 -33.99 -6.60 -51.53
C PRO A 105 -33.32 -7.66 -50.64
N GLU A 106 -32.23 -8.26 -51.13
CA GLU A 106 -31.48 -9.26 -50.36
C GLU A 106 -30.87 -8.69 -49.08
N GLY A 107 -30.46 -7.42 -49.08
CA GLY A 107 -29.89 -6.74 -47.92
C GLY A 107 -30.51 -5.36 -47.67
N PRO A 108 -30.39 -4.83 -46.45
CA PRO A 108 -30.86 -3.48 -46.15
C PRO A 108 -30.04 -2.43 -46.93
N PRO A 109 -30.63 -1.27 -47.29
CA PRO A 109 -29.92 -0.19 -47.97
C PRO A 109 -28.69 0.29 -47.16
N ASN A 110 -27.60 0.62 -47.85
CA ASN A 110 -26.44 1.22 -47.20
C ASN A 110 -26.66 2.73 -46.98
N PHE A 111 -27.08 3.11 -45.78
CA PHE A 111 -27.38 4.50 -45.43
C PHE A 111 -26.19 5.45 -45.44
N LEU A 112 -24.95 4.93 -45.43
CA LEU A 112 -23.73 5.74 -45.55
C LEU A 112 -23.39 6.09 -47.00
N ARG A 113 -24.00 5.39 -47.97
CA ARG A 113 -23.79 5.61 -49.39
C ARG A 113 -25.00 6.34 -49.95
N ALA A 114 -24.90 7.64 -50.16
CA ALA A 114 -26.01 8.46 -50.66
C ALA A 114 -26.62 7.93 -51.98
N SER A 115 -25.83 7.29 -52.84
CA SER A 115 -26.34 6.68 -54.08
C SER A 115 -27.27 5.48 -53.84
N ALA A 116 -27.22 4.84 -52.68
CA ALA A 116 -28.11 3.72 -52.33
C ALA A 116 -29.57 4.15 -52.12
N LEU A 117 -29.83 5.46 -51.96
CA LEU A 117 -31.20 6.00 -51.97
C LEU A 117 -31.81 5.96 -53.38
N ALA A 118 -30.99 6.12 -54.44
CA ALA A 118 -31.47 6.07 -55.82
C ALA A 118 -31.83 4.64 -56.27
N GLU A 119 -31.28 3.63 -55.59
CA GLU A 119 -31.59 2.21 -55.79
C GLU A 119 -32.85 1.77 -55.03
N HIS A 120 -33.37 2.60 -54.10
CA HIS A 120 -34.53 2.25 -53.28
C HIS A 120 -35.85 2.40 -54.06
N ILE A 121 -36.46 1.27 -54.40
CA ILE A 121 -37.76 1.20 -55.05
C ILE A 121 -38.85 1.09 -53.96
N LYS A 122 -39.89 1.95 -54.04
CA LYS A 122 -41.06 1.85 -53.14
C LYS A 122 -41.71 0.48 -53.35
N PRO A 123 -41.81 -0.37 -52.31
CA PRO A 123 -42.60 -1.59 -52.44
C PRO A 123 -44.07 -1.17 -52.53
N VAL A 124 -44.71 -1.49 -53.64
CA VAL A 124 -46.13 -1.21 -53.89
C VAL A 124 -46.87 -2.53 -53.73
N VAL A 125 -47.82 -2.58 -52.79
CA VAL A 125 -48.75 -3.70 -52.63
C VAL A 125 -49.93 -3.41 -53.55
N VAL A 126 -50.06 -4.18 -54.63
CA VAL A 126 -51.17 -4.05 -55.58
C VAL A 126 -52.26 -5.02 -55.14
N ILE A 127 -53.47 -4.52 -54.90
CA ILE A 127 -54.68 -5.34 -54.79
C ILE A 127 -55.16 -5.51 -56.24
N PRO A 128 -55.15 -6.71 -56.83
CA PRO A 128 -55.83 -6.94 -58.09
C PRO A 128 -57.30 -6.56 -57.94
N GLU A 129 -57.87 -5.77 -58.86
CA GLU A 129 -59.33 -5.58 -58.92
C GLU A 129 -59.98 -6.96 -58.99
N GLU A 130 -61.00 -7.19 -58.15
CA GLU A 130 -61.80 -8.42 -58.17
C GLU A 130 -62.32 -8.61 -59.60
N ALA A 131 -61.71 -9.57 -60.32
CA ALA A 131 -62.28 -10.09 -61.54
C ALA A 131 -63.65 -10.68 -61.18
N PRO A 132 -64.70 -10.47 -61.99
CA PRO A 132 -66.00 -11.09 -61.77
C PRO A 132 -65.78 -12.60 -61.66
N GLU A 133 -66.44 -13.23 -60.69
CA GLU A 133 -66.50 -14.69 -60.62
C GLU A 133 -67.00 -15.22 -61.97
N ASP A 134 -66.10 -15.78 -62.78
CA ASP A 134 -66.47 -16.56 -63.94
C ASP A 134 -67.15 -17.83 -63.41
N GLU A 135 -68.48 -17.84 -63.45
CA GLU A 135 -69.27 -19.06 -63.49
C GLU A 135 -68.68 -19.96 -64.58
N GLU A 136 -68.30 -21.19 -64.21
CA GLU A 136 -67.92 -22.22 -65.18
C GLU A 136 -69.00 -22.32 -66.27
N PRO A 137 -68.69 -22.16 -67.56
CA PRO A 137 -69.64 -22.54 -68.59
C PRO A 137 -69.63 -24.06 -68.68
N GLU A 138 -70.64 -24.66 -68.03
CA GLU A 138 -71.11 -26.01 -68.32
C GLU A 138 -71.27 -26.20 -69.84
N ASN A 139 -70.62 -27.26 -70.35
CA ASN A 139 -70.94 -28.01 -71.55
C ASN A 139 -71.93 -27.37 -72.54
N LEU A 140 -71.42 -26.65 -73.54
CA LEU A 140 -72.17 -26.39 -74.76
C LEU A 140 -72.21 -27.65 -75.63
N ILE A 141 -73.37 -28.29 -75.54
CA ILE A 141 -73.91 -29.35 -76.40
C ILE A 141 -73.54 -29.10 -77.87
N GLU A 142 -72.77 -30.03 -78.45
CA GLU A 142 -72.57 -30.17 -79.89
C GLU A 142 -73.93 -30.49 -80.56
N ILE A 143 -74.47 -29.52 -81.30
CA ILE A 143 -75.64 -29.73 -82.16
C ILE A 143 -75.17 -30.32 -83.49
N SER A 144 -75.75 -31.46 -83.81
CA SER A 144 -75.52 -32.34 -84.96
C SER A 144 -75.51 -31.66 -86.34
N THR A 145 -74.77 -32.25 -87.27
CA THR A 145 -75.33 -32.58 -88.59
C THR A 145 -74.61 -33.79 -89.19
N GLY A 146 -75.40 -34.85 -89.46
CA GLY A 146 -74.95 -36.10 -90.07
C GLY A 146 -74.86 -36.05 -91.61
N PRO A 147 -75.01 -37.19 -92.30
CA PRO A 147 -74.12 -37.71 -93.35
C PRO A 147 -74.46 -37.23 -94.78
N PRO A 148 -73.58 -37.48 -95.79
CA PRO A 148 -73.85 -37.10 -97.17
C PRO A 148 -74.96 -37.99 -97.77
N ALA A 149 -76.07 -37.37 -98.15
CA ALA A 149 -77.15 -38.01 -98.90
C ALA A 149 -76.88 -37.94 -100.41
N GLY A 150 -77.21 -39.02 -101.12
CA GLY A 150 -77.06 -39.18 -102.56
C GLY A 150 -78.02 -38.35 -103.41
N GLU A 151 -77.53 -38.05 -104.62
CA GLU A 151 -78.16 -37.81 -105.94
C GLU A 151 -79.60 -37.27 -106.03
N PRO A 152 -79.86 -36.37 -107.01
CA PRO A 152 -80.30 -36.89 -108.31
C PRO A 152 -79.67 -36.21 -109.54
N VAL A 153 -79.63 -37.02 -110.60
CA VAL A 153 -79.41 -36.69 -112.01
C VAL A 153 -80.34 -35.56 -112.48
N VAL A 154 -79.78 -34.51 -113.09
CA VAL A 154 -80.49 -33.71 -114.12
C VAL A 154 -79.53 -33.38 -115.26
N VAL A 155 -80.00 -33.76 -116.44
CA VAL A 155 -79.39 -33.69 -117.77
C VAL A 155 -79.14 -32.23 -118.15
N ALA A 156 -77.89 -31.84 -118.40
CA ALA A 156 -77.55 -30.57 -119.03
C ALA A 156 -77.21 -30.82 -120.52
N ASP A 157 -78.26 -31.15 -121.28
CA ASP A 157 -78.28 -31.05 -122.74
C ASP A 157 -79.22 -29.91 -123.09
N LEU A 158 -78.73 -28.66 -123.05
CA LEU A 158 -79.34 -27.49 -123.74
C LEU A 158 -78.47 -26.24 -123.57
N PHE A 159 -77.34 -26.15 -124.26
CA PHE A 159 -76.79 -24.86 -124.71
C PHE A 159 -76.01 -25.05 -126.02
N ASP A 160 -76.62 -25.79 -126.94
CA ASP A 160 -76.26 -25.79 -128.36
C ASP A 160 -77.28 -24.92 -129.11
N GLN A 161 -77.03 -23.61 -129.09
CA GLN A 161 -77.52 -22.72 -130.13
C GLN A 161 -76.70 -21.44 -130.15
N THR A 162 -76.19 -21.12 -131.33
CA THR A 162 -75.74 -19.80 -131.80
C THR A 162 -74.26 -19.60 -132.02
N PHE A 163 -73.51 -20.50 -132.69
CA PHE A 163 -72.37 -20.04 -133.53
C PHE A 163 -72.18 -20.96 -134.75
N GLY A 164 -72.10 -20.33 -135.94
CA GLY A 164 -72.14 -20.94 -137.27
C GLY A 164 -70.85 -21.60 -137.78
N PRO A 165 -70.70 -21.77 -139.12
CA PRO A 165 -69.82 -22.75 -139.77
C PRO A 165 -68.30 -22.47 -139.62
N PRO A 166 -67.44 -23.48 -139.88
CA PRO A 166 -66.10 -23.57 -139.31
C PRO A 166 -65.09 -22.69 -140.07
N ASN A 167 -64.53 -21.69 -139.39
CA ASN A 167 -63.35 -20.96 -139.86
C ASN A 167 -62.07 -21.60 -139.28
N GLY A 168 -61.31 -22.27 -140.16
CA GLY A 168 -60.08 -23.00 -139.87
C GLY A 168 -58.82 -22.14 -139.66
N SER A 169 -58.87 -21.16 -138.75
CA SER A 169 -57.68 -20.44 -138.26
C SER A 169 -57.68 -20.19 -136.74
N VAL A 170 -58.83 -20.38 -136.06
CA VAL A 170 -58.99 -20.13 -134.61
C VAL A 170 -58.56 -21.32 -133.74
N LYS A 171 -58.29 -22.48 -134.34
CA LYS A 171 -57.72 -23.64 -133.60
C LYS A 171 -56.22 -23.41 -133.34
N ASP A 172 -55.48 -23.01 -134.35
CA ASP A 172 -54.03 -22.81 -134.24
C ASP A 172 -53.67 -21.67 -133.27
N ASP A 173 -54.42 -20.56 -133.24
CA ASP A 173 -54.21 -19.48 -132.26
C ASP A 173 -54.52 -19.91 -130.81
N ARG A 174 -55.56 -20.73 -130.61
CA ARG A 174 -55.88 -21.29 -129.30
C ARG A 174 -54.83 -22.30 -128.86
N ASP A 175 -54.33 -23.11 -129.77
CA ASP A 175 -53.28 -24.09 -129.49
C ASP A 175 -51.94 -23.40 -129.14
N LEU A 176 -51.57 -22.31 -129.85
CA LEU A 176 -50.43 -21.47 -129.50
C LEU A 176 -50.57 -20.80 -128.12
N GLN A 177 -51.77 -20.32 -127.77
CA GLN A 177 -52.05 -19.76 -126.44
C GLN A 177 -51.96 -20.82 -125.34
N ILE A 178 -52.47 -22.03 -125.60
CA ILE A 178 -52.34 -23.17 -124.67
C ILE A 178 -50.88 -23.53 -124.46
N GLU A 179 -50.05 -23.54 -125.51
CA GLU A 179 -48.61 -23.75 -125.35
C GLU A 179 -47.92 -22.64 -124.56
N SER A 180 -48.28 -21.37 -124.77
CA SER A 180 -47.74 -20.24 -123.99
C SER A 180 -48.08 -20.38 -122.51
N LEU A 181 -49.35 -20.65 -122.18
CA LEU A 181 -49.78 -20.85 -120.80
C LEU A 181 -49.13 -22.07 -120.16
N LYS A 182 -48.90 -23.17 -120.90
CA LYS A 182 -48.16 -24.33 -120.40
C LYS A 182 -46.71 -23.96 -120.04
N ARG A 183 -46.02 -23.21 -120.90
CA ARG A 183 -44.66 -22.71 -120.61
C ARG A 183 -44.63 -21.79 -119.39
N GLU A 184 -45.61 -20.89 -119.25
CA GLU A 184 -45.74 -20.01 -118.08
C GLU A 184 -46.01 -20.81 -116.79
N VAL A 185 -46.89 -21.83 -116.83
CA VAL A 185 -47.14 -22.71 -115.69
C VAL A 185 -45.88 -23.50 -115.30
N GLU A 186 -45.11 -23.98 -116.27
CA GLU A 186 -43.83 -24.65 -116.01
C GLU A 186 -42.79 -23.70 -115.40
N MET A 187 -42.69 -22.47 -115.91
CA MET A 187 -41.85 -21.42 -115.34
C MET A 187 -42.23 -21.10 -113.89
N LEU A 188 -43.51 -20.83 -113.63
CA LEU A 188 -44.03 -20.55 -112.28
C LEU A 188 -43.81 -21.72 -111.31
N ARG A 189 -43.96 -22.96 -111.77
CA ARG A 189 -43.62 -24.16 -110.97
C ARG A 189 -42.14 -24.19 -110.62
N SER A 190 -41.26 -23.87 -111.58
CA SER A 190 -39.80 -23.83 -111.32
C SER A 190 -39.41 -22.73 -110.34
N GLU A 191 -40.05 -21.55 -110.42
CA GLU A 191 -39.84 -20.44 -109.48
C GLU A 191 -40.34 -20.79 -108.08
N LEU A 192 -41.51 -21.42 -107.99
CA LEU A 192 -42.07 -21.89 -106.72
C LEU A 192 -41.15 -22.93 -106.05
N GLU A 193 -40.56 -23.85 -106.81
CA GLU A 193 -39.57 -24.80 -106.26
C GLU A 193 -38.26 -24.13 -105.83
N LYS A 194 -37.78 -23.09 -106.54
CA LYS A 194 -36.63 -22.30 -106.08
C LYS A 194 -36.92 -21.59 -104.75
N ILE A 195 -38.07 -20.93 -104.63
CA ILE A 195 -38.49 -20.25 -103.39
C ILE A 195 -38.60 -21.26 -102.24
N LYS A 196 -39.17 -22.45 -102.47
CA LYS A 196 -39.23 -23.51 -101.46
C LYS A 196 -37.84 -23.94 -100.99
N LEU A 197 -36.90 -24.15 -101.91
CA LEU A 197 -35.52 -24.55 -101.57
C LEU A 197 -34.79 -23.46 -100.78
N GLU A 198 -34.97 -22.20 -101.14
CA GLU A 198 -34.41 -21.06 -100.40
C GLU A 198 -35.00 -20.94 -98.99
N ALA A 199 -36.33 -21.09 -98.85
CA ALA A 199 -36.99 -21.11 -97.56
C ALA A 199 -36.51 -22.29 -96.69
N GLN A 200 -36.36 -23.48 -97.26
CA GLN A 200 -35.82 -24.65 -96.56
C GLN A 200 -34.38 -24.42 -96.09
N ARG A 201 -33.54 -23.80 -96.92
CA ARG A 201 -32.17 -23.42 -96.56
C ARG A 201 -32.14 -22.43 -95.41
N TYR A 202 -33.01 -21.41 -95.42
CA TYR A 202 -33.12 -20.43 -94.35
C TYR A 202 -33.59 -21.08 -93.03
N ILE A 203 -34.60 -21.96 -93.09
CA ILE A 203 -35.06 -22.74 -91.94
C ILE A 203 -33.92 -23.59 -91.36
N ALA A 204 -33.12 -24.26 -92.20
CA ALA A 204 -31.99 -25.07 -91.75
C ALA A 204 -30.91 -24.21 -91.06
N GLN A 205 -30.62 -23.02 -91.60
CA GLN A 205 -29.67 -22.08 -90.99
C GLN A 205 -30.18 -21.58 -89.63
N LEU A 206 -31.44 -21.17 -89.53
CA LEU A 206 -32.04 -20.74 -88.27
C LEU A 206 -32.05 -21.86 -87.23
N LYS A 207 -32.40 -23.10 -87.61
CA LYS A 207 -32.33 -24.25 -86.71
C LYS A 207 -30.92 -24.51 -86.20
N SER A 208 -29.91 -24.39 -87.08
CA SER A 208 -28.51 -24.53 -86.65
C SER A 208 -28.08 -23.43 -85.68
N GLN A 209 -28.55 -22.19 -85.88
CA GLN A 209 -28.26 -21.07 -84.97
C GLN A 209 -28.95 -21.26 -83.61
N VAL A 210 -30.22 -21.70 -83.59
CA VAL A 210 -30.93 -22.02 -82.36
C VAL A 210 -30.19 -23.11 -81.59
N ASN A 211 -29.81 -24.21 -82.24
CA ASN A 211 -29.06 -25.29 -81.58
C ASN A 211 -27.70 -24.82 -81.03
N ALA A 212 -27.00 -23.92 -81.74
CA ALA A 212 -25.73 -23.36 -81.26
C ALA A 212 -25.94 -22.49 -80.01
N LEU A 213 -26.94 -21.61 -80.03
CA LEU A 213 -27.29 -20.75 -78.88
C LEU A 213 -27.78 -21.56 -77.68
N GLU A 214 -28.54 -22.64 -77.91
CA GLU A 214 -28.96 -23.56 -76.85
C GLU A 214 -27.75 -24.26 -76.21
N GLY A 215 -26.78 -24.70 -77.02
CA GLY A 215 -25.53 -25.27 -76.52
C GLY A 215 -24.69 -24.29 -75.70
N GLU A 216 -24.55 -23.04 -76.18
CA GLU A 216 -23.87 -21.97 -75.44
C GLU A 216 -24.57 -21.67 -74.11
N LEU A 217 -25.90 -21.64 -74.09
CA LEU A 217 -26.68 -21.42 -72.87
C LEU A 217 -26.49 -22.55 -71.86
N GLU A 218 -26.48 -23.81 -72.30
CA GLU A 218 -26.20 -24.96 -71.43
C GLU A 218 -24.79 -24.93 -70.86
N GLU A 219 -23.80 -24.56 -71.66
CA GLU A 219 -22.42 -24.42 -71.21
C GLU A 219 -22.27 -23.30 -70.17
N GLN A 220 -22.90 -22.14 -70.40
CA GLN A 220 -22.95 -21.05 -69.42
C GLN A 220 -23.63 -21.47 -68.11
N ARG A 221 -24.71 -22.28 -68.18
CA ARG A 221 -25.37 -22.82 -66.99
C ARG A 221 -24.43 -23.75 -66.21
N LYS A 222 -23.68 -24.63 -66.88
CA LYS A 222 -22.70 -25.51 -66.24
C LYS A 222 -21.56 -24.72 -65.59
N GLN A 223 -21.01 -23.73 -66.28
CA GLN A 223 -19.96 -22.85 -65.75
C GLN A 223 -20.43 -22.08 -64.52
N LYS A 224 -21.64 -21.51 -64.56
CA LYS A 224 -22.25 -20.83 -63.41
C LYS A 224 -22.43 -21.78 -62.22
N GLN A 225 -22.93 -22.99 -62.45
CA GLN A 225 -23.12 -23.97 -61.39
C GLN A 225 -21.79 -24.36 -60.74
N LYS A 226 -20.74 -24.59 -61.55
CA LYS A 226 -19.39 -24.85 -61.05
C LYS A 226 -18.87 -23.70 -60.19
N ALA A 227 -18.99 -22.46 -60.69
CA ALA A 227 -18.55 -21.28 -59.94
C ALA A 227 -19.30 -21.09 -58.61
N LEU A 228 -20.59 -21.45 -58.54
CA LEU A 228 -21.35 -21.42 -57.29
C LEU A 228 -20.81 -22.43 -56.27
N VAL A 229 -20.54 -23.66 -56.69
CA VAL A 229 -19.98 -24.70 -55.82
C VAL A 229 -18.58 -24.30 -55.33
N ASP A 230 -17.72 -23.83 -56.23
CA ASP A 230 -16.36 -23.37 -55.88
C ASP A 230 -16.44 -22.19 -54.88
N ASN A 231 -17.41 -21.27 -55.07
CA ASN A 231 -17.60 -20.15 -54.16
C ASN A 231 -18.10 -20.58 -52.77
N GLU A 232 -18.97 -21.58 -52.70
CA GLU A 232 -19.41 -22.17 -51.43
C GLU A 232 -18.26 -22.86 -50.70
N GLN A 233 -17.41 -23.60 -51.42
CA GLN A 233 -16.20 -24.22 -50.87
C GLN A 233 -15.24 -23.16 -50.31
N LEU A 234 -14.94 -22.11 -51.08
CA LEU A 234 -14.08 -21.00 -50.61
C LEU A 234 -14.66 -20.29 -49.39
N ARG A 235 -15.99 -20.09 -49.33
CA ARG A 235 -16.64 -19.53 -48.13
C ARG A 235 -16.49 -20.44 -46.92
N HIS A 236 -16.58 -21.75 -47.10
CA HIS A 236 -16.39 -22.72 -46.04
C HIS A 236 -14.93 -22.73 -45.53
N GLU A 237 -13.94 -22.76 -46.44
CA GLU A 237 -12.51 -22.68 -46.10
C GLU A 237 -12.17 -21.38 -45.37
N LEU A 238 -12.69 -20.24 -45.83
CA LEU A 238 -12.51 -18.96 -45.15
C LEU A 238 -13.13 -18.96 -43.74
N ALA A 239 -14.28 -19.60 -43.55
CA ALA A 239 -14.89 -19.74 -42.23
C ALA A 239 -14.04 -20.62 -41.30
N GLN A 240 -13.50 -21.73 -41.82
CA GLN A 240 -12.58 -22.60 -41.06
C GLN A 240 -11.28 -21.87 -40.68
N LEU A 241 -10.67 -21.14 -41.61
CA LEU A 241 -9.44 -20.38 -41.34
C LEU A 241 -9.68 -19.28 -40.30
N ARG A 242 -10.81 -18.58 -40.36
CA ARG A 242 -11.18 -17.60 -39.32
C ARG A 242 -11.42 -18.24 -37.96
N ALA A 243 -12.07 -19.41 -37.92
CA ALA A 243 -12.27 -20.14 -36.68
C ALA A 243 -10.92 -20.57 -36.07
N ALA A 244 -10.02 -21.12 -36.89
CA ALA A 244 -8.68 -21.50 -36.46
C ALA A 244 -7.84 -20.29 -35.99
N GLN A 245 -7.98 -19.14 -36.66
CA GLN A 245 -7.33 -17.89 -36.23
C GLN A 245 -7.84 -17.46 -34.85
N LEU A 246 -9.15 -17.41 -34.63
CA LEU A 246 -9.75 -17.05 -33.35
C LEU A 246 -9.34 -18.01 -32.22
N GLU A 247 -9.27 -19.31 -32.52
CA GLU A 247 -8.80 -20.32 -31.57
C GLU A 247 -7.29 -20.17 -31.27
N GLY A 248 -6.50 -19.82 -32.28
CA GLY A 248 -5.09 -19.48 -32.15
C GLY A 248 -4.86 -18.25 -31.26
N GLU A 249 -5.59 -17.16 -31.51
CA GLU A 249 -5.55 -15.93 -30.70
C GLU A 249 -5.97 -16.19 -29.25
N ARG A 250 -7.03 -16.99 -29.04
CA ARG A 250 -7.46 -17.41 -27.70
C ARG A 250 -6.38 -18.23 -26.99
N SER A 251 -5.78 -19.19 -27.68
CA SER A 251 -4.74 -20.06 -27.12
C SER A 251 -3.46 -19.27 -26.80
N GLN A 252 -3.10 -18.32 -27.66
CA GLN A 252 -2.00 -17.39 -27.43
C GLN A 252 -2.28 -16.53 -26.18
N GLY A 253 -3.47 -15.95 -26.05
CA GLY A 253 -3.84 -15.15 -24.87
C GLY A 253 -3.75 -15.95 -23.56
N LEU A 254 -4.19 -17.21 -23.57
CA LEU A 254 -4.05 -18.12 -22.41
C LEU A 254 -2.57 -18.40 -22.08
N ARG A 255 -1.72 -18.57 -23.10
CA ARG A 255 -0.28 -18.78 -22.93
C ARG A 255 0.40 -17.56 -22.34
N GLU A 256 0.09 -16.36 -22.85
CA GLU A 256 0.61 -15.09 -22.34
C GLU A 256 0.17 -14.84 -20.88
N GLU A 257 -1.08 -15.17 -20.53
CA GLU A 257 -1.56 -15.07 -19.15
C GLU A 257 -0.83 -16.05 -18.22
N ALA A 258 -0.62 -17.29 -18.66
CA ALA A 258 0.15 -18.29 -17.92
C ALA A 258 1.61 -17.87 -17.73
N GLU A 259 2.25 -17.33 -18.77
CA GLU A 259 3.61 -16.80 -18.71
C GLU A 259 3.72 -15.60 -17.75
N ARG A 260 2.77 -14.67 -17.81
CA ARG A 260 2.72 -13.53 -16.87
C ARG A 260 2.58 -14.02 -15.41
N LYS A 261 1.74 -15.03 -15.16
CA LYS A 261 1.58 -15.63 -13.82
C LYS A 261 2.86 -16.36 -13.37
N ALA A 262 3.50 -17.10 -14.27
CA ALA A 262 4.76 -17.78 -13.98
C ALA A 262 5.87 -16.78 -13.64
N SER A 263 6.07 -15.75 -14.48
CA SER A 263 7.05 -14.68 -14.25
C SER A 263 6.81 -13.93 -12.93
N ALA A 264 5.55 -13.61 -12.60
CA ALA A 264 5.22 -12.99 -11.32
C ALA A 264 5.53 -13.90 -10.11
N THR A 265 5.32 -15.21 -10.26
CA THR A 265 5.63 -16.19 -9.22
C THR A 265 7.15 -16.36 -9.06
N GLU A 266 7.88 -16.42 -10.16
CA GLU A 266 9.34 -16.47 -10.17
C GLU A 266 9.96 -15.23 -9.52
N ALA A 267 9.45 -14.03 -9.81
CA ALA A 267 9.88 -12.80 -9.17
C ALA A 267 9.65 -12.81 -7.65
N ARG A 268 8.51 -13.35 -7.18
CA ARG A 268 8.24 -13.51 -5.75
C ARG A 268 9.21 -14.51 -5.11
N TYR A 269 9.48 -15.62 -5.78
CA TYR A 269 10.42 -16.62 -5.29
C TYR A 269 11.84 -16.07 -5.20
N ASN A 270 12.29 -15.31 -6.21
CA ASN A 270 13.59 -14.64 -6.18
C ASN A 270 13.69 -13.64 -5.03
N LYS A 271 12.65 -12.82 -4.80
CA LYS A 271 12.61 -11.91 -3.64
C LYS A 271 12.67 -12.65 -2.31
N LEU A 272 12.00 -13.79 -2.19
CA LEU A 272 12.06 -14.62 -0.99
C LEU A 272 13.46 -15.21 -0.79
N LYS A 273 14.08 -15.69 -1.88
CA LYS A 273 15.46 -16.21 -1.88
C LYS A 273 16.47 -15.13 -1.46
N GLU A 274 16.34 -13.91 -1.97
CA GLU A 274 17.14 -12.75 -1.54
C GLU A 274 16.99 -12.49 -0.04
N LYS A 275 15.74 -12.43 0.46
CA LYS A 275 15.47 -12.22 1.90
C LYS A 275 16.01 -13.34 2.77
N HIS A 276 15.92 -14.59 2.31
CA HIS A 276 16.52 -15.72 3.00
C HIS A 276 18.05 -15.60 3.03
N SER A 277 18.67 -15.24 1.90
CA SER A 277 20.12 -15.00 1.81
C SER A 277 20.58 -13.88 2.74
N GLU A 278 19.84 -12.75 2.78
CA GLU A 278 20.06 -11.65 3.72
C GLU A 278 19.96 -12.13 5.17
N LEU A 279 18.93 -12.91 5.51
CA LEU A 279 18.75 -13.42 6.87
C LEU A 279 19.89 -14.36 7.29
N VAL A 280 20.31 -15.26 6.40
CA VAL A 280 21.47 -16.14 6.63
C VAL A 280 22.74 -15.32 6.84
N HIS A 281 22.94 -14.28 6.04
CA HIS A 281 24.08 -13.37 6.18
C HIS A 281 24.06 -12.65 7.53
N VAL A 282 22.94 -12.02 7.90
CA VAL A 282 22.77 -11.35 9.20
C VAL A 282 22.97 -12.32 10.36
N HIS A 283 22.46 -13.55 10.26
CA HIS A 283 22.67 -14.56 11.29
C HIS A 283 24.15 -14.92 11.45
N ALA A 284 24.87 -15.11 10.35
CA ALA A 284 26.31 -15.37 10.39
C ALA A 284 27.10 -14.19 10.98
N GLU A 285 26.73 -12.95 10.66
CA GLU A 285 27.33 -11.76 11.26
C GLU A 285 27.06 -11.65 12.76
N LEU A 286 25.82 -11.93 13.19
CA LEU A 286 25.46 -11.93 14.61
C LEU A 286 26.22 -13.00 15.38
N LEU A 287 26.42 -14.19 14.82
CA LEU A 287 27.25 -15.23 15.43
C LEU A 287 28.70 -14.77 15.61
N ARG A 288 29.29 -14.08 14.61
CA ARG A 288 30.63 -13.50 14.74
C ARG A 288 30.68 -12.43 15.82
N LYS A 289 29.74 -11.49 15.81
CA LYS A 289 29.65 -10.42 16.83
C LYS A 289 29.47 -10.99 18.24
N ASN A 290 28.66 -12.03 18.40
CA ASN A 290 28.48 -12.71 19.68
C ASN A 290 29.79 -13.36 20.15
N ALA A 291 30.49 -14.08 19.26
CA ALA A 291 31.80 -14.65 19.57
C ALA A 291 32.84 -13.58 19.97
N ASP A 292 32.85 -12.43 19.29
CA ASP A 292 33.76 -11.33 19.63
C ASP A 292 33.37 -10.64 20.95
N THR A 293 32.07 -10.49 21.22
CA THR A 293 31.57 -9.97 22.50
C THR A 293 31.90 -10.92 23.65
N ALA A 294 31.78 -12.24 23.45
CA ALA A 294 32.17 -13.24 24.43
C ALA A 294 33.68 -13.17 24.75
N LYS A 295 34.53 -12.99 23.73
CA LYS A 295 35.98 -12.76 23.92
C LYS A 295 36.23 -11.46 24.71
N GLN A 296 35.59 -10.35 24.34
CA GLN A 296 35.71 -9.09 25.06
C GLN A 296 35.26 -9.22 26.52
N LEU A 297 34.17 -9.96 26.78
CA LEU A 297 33.69 -10.24 28.13
C LEU A 297 34.72 -11.02 28.93
N THR A 298 35.31 -12.07 28.37
CA THR A 298 36.37 -12.85 29.06
C THR A 298 37.59 -11.98 29.38
N VAL A 299 38.04 -11.12 28.45
CA VAL A 299 39.14 -10.18 28.69
C VAL A 299 38.78 -9.17 29.79
N THR A 300 37.55 -8.66 29.77
CA THR A 300 37.07 -7.72 30.79
C THR A 300 36.98 -8.38 32.16
N GLN A 301 36.50 -9.63 32.24
CA GLN A 301 36.48 -10.42 33.48
C GLN A 301 37.89 -10.65 34.02
N GLN A 302 38.83 -11.07 33.18
CA GLN A 302 40.24 -11.22 33.59
C GLN A 302 40.81 -9.91 34.14
N SER A 303 40.56 -8.78 33.47
CA SER A 303 41.00 -7.47 33.98
C SER A 303 40.32 -7.08 35.30
N GLN A 304 39.05 -7.41 35.49
CA GLN A 304 38.36 -7.17 36.77
C GLN A 304 38.92 -8.05 37.89
N GLU A 305 39.22 -9.32 37.62
CA GLU A 305 39.86 -10.23 38.57
C GLU A 305 41.26 -9.73 38.96
N GLU A 306 42.05 -9.26 37.99
CA GLU A 306 43.35 -8.62 38.25
C GLU A 306 43.20 -7.36 39.11
N VAL A 307 42.25 -6.48 38.79
CA VAL A 307 41.96 -5.28 39.60
C VAL A 307 41.50 -5.66 41.00
N ALA A 308 40.66 -6.67 41.16
CA ALA A 308 40.21 -7.16 42.47
C ALA A 308 41.38 -7.70 43.28
N ARG A 309 42.27 -8.47 42.65
CA ARG A 309 43.49 -9.00 43.27
C ARG A 309 44.45 -7.89 43.69
N VAL A 310 44.67 -6.89 42.83
CA VAL A 310 45.50 -5.72 43.15
C VAL A 310 44.87 -4.91 44.28
N LYS A 311 43.54 -4.75 44.28
CA LYS A 311 42.81 -4.07 45.36
C LYS A 311 42.96 -4.80 46.69
N GLU A 312 42.86 -6.13 46.70
CA GLU A 312 43.05 -6.95 47.91
C GLU A 312 44.50 -6.86 48.41
N GLN A 313 45.48 -6.92 47.50
CA GLN A 313 46.89 -6.75 47.84
C GLN A 313 47.19 -5.35 48.38
N LEU A 314 46.59 -4.31 47.81
CA LEU A 314 46.72 -2.94 48.30
C LEU A 314 46.03 -2.76 49.65
N ALA A 315 44.85 -3.34 49.86
CA ALA A 315 44.16 -3.33 51.15
C ALA A 315 45.00 -4.02 52.24
N PHE A 316 45.64 -5.15 51.91
CA PHE A 316 46.58 -5.81 52.82
C PHE A 316 47.77 -4.91 53.17
N GLN A 317 48.40 -4.25 52.19
CA GLN A 317 49.49 -3.31 52.45
C GLN A 317 49.04 -2.12 53.31
N VAL A 318 47.87 -1.54 53.02
CA VAL A 318 47.30 -0.44 53.83
C VAL A 318 47.06 -0.89 55.26
N GLU A 319 46.47 -2.08 55.46
CA GLU A 319 46.23 -2.62 56.80
C GLU A 319 47.55 -2.91 57.53
N GLN A 320 48.58 -3.41 56.83
CA GLN A 320 49.92 -3.59 57.39
C GLN A 320 50.54 -2.26 57.82
N VAL A 321 50.55 -1.26 56.93
CA VAL A 321 51.06 0.10 57.25
C VAL A 321 50.26 0.72 58.40
N LYS A 322 48.94 0.53 58.43
CA LYS A 322 48.08 1.00 59.51
C LYS A 322 48.47 0.36 60.84
N ARG A 323 48.63 -0.97 60.91
CA ARG A 323 49.11 -1.65 62.12
C ARG A 323 50.50 -1.18 62.55
N GLU A 324 51.43 -1.03 61.60
CA GLU A 324 52.76 -0.49 61.91
C GLU A 324 52.68 0.95 62.44
N SER A 325 51.77 1.77 61.91
CA SER A 325 51.54 3.14 62.39
C SER A 325 50.89 3.17 63.77
N GLU A 326 49.92 2.29 64.05
CA GLU A 326 49.26 2.14 65.35
C GLU A 326 50.27 1.71 66.41
N LEU A 327 51.09 0.69 66.13
CA LEU A 327 52.17 0.24 67.02
C LEU A 327 53.17 1.37 67.31
N LYS A 328 53.62 2.09 66.28
CA LYS A 328 54.51 3.26 66.47
C LYS A 328 53.84 4.36 67.29
N LEU A 329 52.54 4.58 67.12
CA LEU A 329 51.79 5.59 67.86
C LEU A 329 51.62 5.18 69.32
N GLU A 330 51.37 3.91 69.60
CA GLU A 330 51.34 3.33 70.94
C GLU A 330 52.72 3.43 71.61
N GLU A 331 53.80 3.05 70.92
CA GLU A 331 55.17 3.24 71.40
C GLU A 331 55.49 4.71 71.72
N LYS A 332 55.04 5.65 70.88
CA LYS A 332 55.19 7.09 71.11
C LYS A 332 54.33 7.57 72.28
N SER A 333 53.13 7.03 72.44
CA SER A 333 52.25 7.30 73.58
C SER A 333 52.89 6.82 74.88
N ASP A 334 53.43 5.60 74.91
CA ASP A 334 54.16 5.05 76.06
C ASP A 334 55.38 5.90 76.42
N GLN A 335 56.13 6.36 75.41
CA GLN A 335 57.24 7.30 75.60
C GLN A 335 56.75 8.62 76.22
N LEU A 336 55.64 9.18 75.73
CA LEU A 336 55.04 10.39 76.27
C LEU A 336 54.53 10.19 77.70
N GLU A 337 53.92 9.05 78.02
CA GLU A 337 53.49 8.75 79.39
C GLU A 337 54.67 8.59 80.34
N LYS A 338 55.76 7.93 79.90
CA LYS A 338 57.00 7.84 80.70
C LYS A 338 57.56 9.23 80.99
N LEU A 339 57.67 10.07 79.97
CA LEU A 339 58.12 11.46 80.13
C LEU A 339 57.17 12.27 81.04
N LYS A 340 55.86 12.07 80.95
CA LYS A 340 54.90 12.68 81.89
C LYS A 340 55.14 12.23 83.32
N ARG A 341 55.28 10.93 83.57
CA ARG A 341 55.58 10.39 84.92
C ARG A 341 56.90 10.93 85.46
N GLU A 342 57.93 11.02 84.62
CA GLU A 342 59.21 11.62 84.99
C GLU A 342 59.06 13.11 85.32
N LEU A 343 58.27 13.85 84.53
CA LEU A 343 58.01 15.26 84.76
C LEU A 343 57.19 15.49 86.04
N GLU A 344 56.19 14.65 86.32
CA GLU A 344 55.44 14.65 87.59
C GLU A 344 56.35 14.30 88.77
N ALA A 345 57.22 13.29 88.63
CA ALA A 345 58.21 12.94 89.65
C ALA A 345 59.16 14.13 89.91
N LYS A 346 59.66 14.78 88.86
CA LYS A 346 60.51 15.98 88.97
C LYS A 346 59.77 17.17 89.57
N ALA A 347 58.50 17.37 89.23
CA ALA A 347 57.66 18.39 89.85
C ALA A 347 57.45 18.10 91.35
N GLY A 348 57.24 16.84 91.73
CA GLY A 348 57.14 16.41 93.13
C GLY A 348 58.45 16.52 93.91
N GLU A 349 59.59 16.28 93.26
CA GLU A 349 60.92 16.57 93.83
C GLU A 349 61.13 18.07 94.02
N LEU A 350 60.72 18.89 93.05
CA LEU A 350 60.80 20.35 93.13
C LEU A 350 59.92 20.90 94.26
N ALA A 351 58.69 20.40 94.40
CA ALA A 351 57.78 20.79 95.49
C ALA A 351 58.37 20.44 96.86
N ARG A 352 58.94 19.24 97.02
CA ARG A 352 59.65 18.83 98.25
C ARG A 352 60.87 19.71 98.53
N ALA A 353 61.61 20.11 97.50
CA ALA A 353 62.73 21.05 97.63
C ALA A 353 62.25 22.45 98.05
N GLN A 354 61.12 22.93 97.51
CA GLN A 354 60.48 24.18 97.95
C GLN A 354 60.00 24.12 99.41
N GLU A 355 59.38 23.02 99.82
CA GLU A 355 58.97 22.79 101.21
C GLU A 355 60.19 22.79 102.15
N ALA A 356 61.25 22.04 101.80
CA ALA A 356 62.50 22.03 102.56
C ALA A 356 63.13 23.43 102.67
N LEU A 357 63.13 24.19 101.57
CA LEU A 357 63.61 25.57 101.56
C LEU A 357 62.79 26.45 102.51
N SER A 358 61.46 26.37 102.47
CA SER A 358 60.58 27.13 103.36
C SER A 358 60.80 26.78 104.84
N HIS A 359 61.05 25.50 105.15
CA HIS A 359 61.38 25.05 106.50
C HIS A 359 62.76 25.54 106.97
N THR A 360 63.73 25.65 106.06
CA THR A 360 65.03 26.29 106.38
C THR A 360 64.93 27.80 106.56
N GLU A 361 64.04 28.48 105.83
CA GLU A 361 63.77 29.91 106.06
C GLU A 361 63.09 30.14 107.42
N GLN A 362 62.13 29.30 107.79
CA GLN A 362 61.49 29.33 109.10
C GLN A 362 62.50 29.08 110.23
N SER A 363 63.35 28.05 110.13
CA SER A 363 64.37 27.79 111.16
C SER A 363 65.44 28.88 111.23
N LYS A 364 65.79 29.51 110.11
CA LYS A 364 66.66 30.69 110.07
C LYS A 364 66.03 31.88 110.80
N SER A 365 64.72 32.09 110.65
CA SER A 365 64.00 33.15 111.37
C SER A 365 63.94 32.90 112.89
N GLU A 366 63.71 31.64 113.32
CA GLU A 366 63.74 31.26 114.74
C GLU A 366 65.14 31.42 115.35
N LEU A 367 66.19 31.02 114.64
CA LEU A 367 67.57 31.21 115.08
C LEU A 367 67.94 32.70 115.19
N SER A 368 67.44 33.54 114.29
CA SER A 368 67.61 35.00 114.39
C SER A 368 66.97 35.55 115.67
N SER A 369 65.75 35.15 116.00
CA SER A 369 65.09 35.60 117.23
C SER A 369 65.81 35.15 118.50
N ARG A 370 66.41 33.95 118.49
CA ARG A 370 67.20 33.42 119.62
C ARG A 370 68.51 34.19 119.80
N LEU A 371 69.13 34.62 118.69
CA LEU A 371 70.36 35.43 118.74
C LEU A 371 70.09 36.80 119.36
N ASP A 372 68.98 37.44 119.01
CA ASP A 372 68.58 38.74 119.57
C ASP A 372 68.32 38.66 121.09
N THR A 373 67.69 37.57 121.56
CA THR A 373 67.47 37.37 123.01
C THR A 373 68.78 37.16 123.79
N LEU A 374 69.75 36.44 123.22
CA LEU A 374 71.05 36.21 123.85
C LEU A 374 71.92 37.48 123.87
N SER A 375 71.76 38.36 122.87
CA SER A 375 72.40 39.69 122.87
C SER A 375 71.91 40.54 124.04
N ALA A 376 70.59 40.55 124.29
CA ALA A 376 69.99 41.31 125.37
C ALA A 376 70.43 40.82 126.77
N GLU A 377 70.57 39.51 126.98
CA GLU A 377 71.08 38.95 128.24
C GLU A 377 72.56 39.29 128.49
N LYS A 378 73.38 39.31 127.44
CA LYS A 378 74.80 39.69 127.54
C LYS A 378 74.97 41.14 127.99
N ASP A 379 74.17 42.06 127.45
CA ASP A 379 74.25 43.48 127.81
C ASP A 379 73.80 43.71 129.26
N ALA A 380 72.76 43.02 129.72
CA ALA A 380 72.29 43.07 131.11
C ALA A 380 73.33 42.55 132.12
N LEU A 381 74.01 41.44 131.81
CA LEU A 381 75.08 40.88 132.64
C LEU A 381 76.30 41.81 132.71
N SER A 382 76.65 42.47 131.59
CA SER A 382 77.76 43.43 131.56
C SER A 382 77.50 44.67 132.45
N GLY A 383 76.25 45.10 132.55
CA GLY A 383 75.83 46.19 133.45
C GLY A 383 75.95 45.82 134.93
N ALA A 384 75.58 44.59 135.29
CA ALA A 384 75.66 44.08 136.66
C ALA A 384 77.11 43.95 137.17
N VAL A 385 78.05 43.58 136.30
CA VAL A 385 79.48 43.46 136.66
C VAL A 385 80.10 44.83 136.98
N ARG A 386 79.81 45.87 136.19
CA ARG A 386 80.33 47.23 136.44
C ARG A 386 79.84 47.81 137.76
N GLN A 387 78.60 47.52 138.16
CA GLN A 387 78.04 47.98 139.44
C GLN A 387 78.77 47.33 140.63
N ARG A 388 79.09 46.03 140.53
CA ARG A 388 79.82 45.28 141.57
C ARG A 388 81.28 45.75 141.75
N GLU A 389 81.94 46.22 140.69
CA GLU A 389 83.29 46.77 140.78
C GLU A 389 83.33 48.14 141.50
N ALA A 390 82.31 48.97 141.31
CA ALA A 390 82.20 50.28 141.97
C ALA A 390 82.02 50.15 143.50
N ASP A 391 81.19 49.19 143.95
CA ASP A 391 80.95 48.94 145.37
C ASP A 391 82.20 48.41 146.10
N LEU A 392 83.05 47.65 145.39
CA LEU A 392 84.27 47.06 145.96
C LEU A 392 85.35 48.12 146.23
N LEU A 393 85.46 49.13 145.37
CA LEU A 393 86.40 50.25 145.54
C LEU A 393 86.00 51.15 146.72
N ALA A 394 84.70 51.37 146.94
CA ALA A 394 84.19 52.14 148.08
C ALA A 394 84.43 51.45 149.44
N ALA A 395 84.34 50.12 149.47
CA ALA A 395 84.66 49.34 150.68
C ALA A 395 86.15 49.40 151.05
N GLN A 396 87.05 49.43 150.06
CA GLN A 396 88.49 49.48 150.29
C GLN A 396 88.99 50.83 150.81
N SER A 397 88.36 51.96 150.41
CA SER A 397 88.70 53.28 150.96
C SER A 397 88.30 53.41 152.43
N LEU A 398 87.16 52.84 152.82
CA LEU A 398 86.65 52.90 154.19
C LEU A 398 87.56 52.15 155.19
N VAL A 399 88.10 51.00 154.78
CA VAL A 399 89.03 50.20 155.60
C VAL A 399 90.34 50.95 155.87
N ARG A 400 90.92 51.61 154.85
CA ARG A 400 92.18 52.37 155.02
C ARG A 400 92.05 53.55 155.97
N GLU A 401 90.89 54.22 155.99
CA GLU A 401 90.64 55.31 156.95
C GLU A 401 90.51 54.81 158.40
N THR A 402 89.90 53.64 158.60
CA THR A 402 89.77 53.03 159.94
C THR A 402 91.11 52.55 160.52
N GLU A 403 92.01 52.00 159.71
CA GLU A 403 93.35 51.57 160.16
C GLU A 403 94.25 52.76 160.53
N ALA A 404 94.12 53.89 159.83
CA ALA A 404 94.85 55.12 160.13
C ALA A 404 94.36 55.80 161.42
N ALA A 405 93.06 55.70 161.74
CA ALA A 405 92.50 56.21 162.99
C ALA A 405 92.96 55.39 164.21
N LEU A 406 92.94 54.06 164.09
CA LEU A 406 93.35 53.14 165.15
C LEU A 406 94.83 53.29 165.53
N SER A 407 95.70 53.51 164.53
CA SER A 407 97.14 53.72 164.75
C SER A 407 97.44 55.01 165.51
N ARG A 408 96.66 56.09 165.29
CA ARG A 408 96.80 57.36 166.00
C ARG A 408 96.38 57.25 167.47
N GLU A 409 95.38 56.42 167.76
CA GLU A 409 94.83 56.22 169.11
C GLU A 409 95.77 55.35 169.98
N GLN A 410 96.40 54.33 169.40
CA GLN A 410 97.45 53.54 170.07
C GLN A 410 98.68 54.39 170.45
N GLN A 411 99.08 55.33 169.59
CA GLN A 411 100.24 56.18 169.83
C GLN A 411 99.98 57.24 170.92
N ARG A 412 98.73 57.71 171.03
CA ARG A 412 98.25 58.60 172.10
C ARG A 412 98.17 57.89 173.45
N SER A 413 97.63 56.67 173.47
CA SER A 413 97.56 55.83 174.68
C SER A 413 98.96 55.45 175.21
N SER A 414 99.95 55.28 174.34
CA SER A 414 101.34 55.00 174.75
C SER A 414 102.06 56.22 175.33
N GLN A 415 101.69 57.45 174.96
CA GLN A 415 102.26 58.68 175.52
C GLN A 415 101.66 59.00 176.90
N GLU A 416 100.36 58.78 177.08
CA GLU A 416 99.67 59.00 178.37
C GLU A 416 100.12 58.03 179.48
N GLN A 417 100.48 56.77 179.13
CA GLN A 417 101.05 55.83 180.11
C GLN A 417 102.48 56.21 180.55
N GLY A 418 103.25 56.90 179.69
CA GLY A 418 104.60 57.36 180.03
C GLY A 418 104.62 58.54 181.01
N GLU A 419 103.65 59.46 180.91
CA GLU A 419 103.57 60.65 181.77
C GLU A 419 103.06 60.34 183.19
N LEU A 420 102.28 59.28 183.37
CA LEU A 420 101.73 58.89 184.68
C LEU A 420 102.72 58.09 185.56
N GLN A 421 103.71 57.40 184.99
CA GLN A 421 104.76 56.72 185.77
C GLN A 421 105.91 57.67 186.18
N GLY A 422 106.08 58.82 185.52
CA GLY A 422 107.04 59.86 185.93
C GLY A 422 106.61 60.71 187.13
N ARG A 423 105.33 60.67 187.52
CA ARG A 423 104.77 61.52 188.59
C ARG A 423 104.72 60.89 189.99
N LEU A 424 105.21 59.67 190.18
CA LEU A 424 105.18 58.96 191.48
C LEU A 424 106.57 58.71 192.10
N ALA A 425 107.65 59.20 191.49
CA ALA A 425 109.03 58.91 191.89
C ALA A 425 109.84 60.09 192.45
N GLU A 426 109.25 61.21 192.92
CA GLU A 426 110.04 62.27 193.60
C GLU A 426 109.23 63.22 194.51
N ARG A 427 109.05 62.84 195.79
CA ARG A 427 108.96 63.66 197.04
C ARG A 427 108.58 62.73 198.21
N VAL A 428 109.48 62.15 199.02
CA VAL A 428 110.45 62.70 200.01
C VAL A 428 109.90 62.72 201.47
N TRP A 429 110.68 62.06 202.33
CA TRP A 429 110.77 61.93 203.82
C TRP A 429 111.27 63.28 204.49
N PRO A 430 111.72 63.39 205.77
CA PRO A 430 111.13 63.43 207.16
C PRO A 430 111.39 64.80 207.91
N PRO A 431 111.61 64.95 209.26
CA PRO A 431 110.87 64.62 210.51
C PRO A 431 110.69 65.83 211.50
N GLN A 432 110.16 65.55 212.72
CA GLN A 432 110.26 66.25 214.02
C GLN A 432 109.13 67.18 214.56
N MET A 433 108.75 66.85 215.81
CA MET A 433 108.33 67.68 216.97
C MET A 433 106.90 68.23 217.11
N GLN A 434 106.21 67.60 218.07
CA GLN A 434 105.48 68.17 219.23
C GLN A 434 104.11 68.86 219.07
N GLN A 435 103.10 68.07 219.49
CA GLN A 435 102.18 68.28 220.63
C GLN A 435 100.79 68.93 220.45
N HIS A 436 99.83 68.14 220.96
CA HIS A 436 98.52 68.44 221.57
C HIS A 436 97.37 68.92 220.66
N HIS A 437 96.52 67.99 220.22
CA HIS A 437 95.44 67.44 221.07
C HIS A 437 95.10 66.01 220.68
#